data_AF-A0A944KW81-F1
#
_entry.id   AF-A0A944KW81-F1
#
_cell.length_a   1.000
_cell.length_b   1.000
_cell.length_c   1.000
_cell.angle_alpha   90.00
_cell.angle_beta   90.00
_cell.angle_gamma   90.00
#
_symmetry.space_group_name_H-M   'P 1'
#
loop_
_entity.id
_entity.type
_entity.pdbx_description
1 polymer ?
#
loop_
_entity_poly.entity_id
_entity_poly.type
_entity_poly.pdbx_seq_one_letter_code
_entity_poly.pdbx_strand_id
1 'polypeptide(L)'
;MKNGNLIRRCRCTDPKTKKEYGTSCPKLKSSRRHGTWTASQELDPAQDGRRRRFRRGGFETSTKAQEELDKVRALMAIPEEDDAWGKTQISDLLENCVKDKDPVPDYDETRRRFKTGQSLNSKVTVAEWLDTWLAGRKRLRRGGAARYECDIRVHLKPHLGHLRLDKLRVHHIDSMFDAINERNIEIQEQNAQRRVVRDDLKATPNKGAENRARRHWLRAQLDAMPPFRRITGLNTQPHIRDTLRAALNVAIAQQVMPAFNPAAHVELLPGTKPKALIWSDERIARWKETGEKPSPVMVWTPEQTATFLDFVEQDRLYVLWRLIAFRGTRRGEGCGIRWEDHSAKARSLAIATQLVQDGWEVHEGAPKTDSGIRLIALDEETNQDLLAHKARQQREREAWGEGWQDTGRIFTQEDGSLLHPGKVSDLFERLVESAGLPPIRLHDLRHVAATLMLAAGVDIKVVSETLGHSDTRITRDIYQSVLDDLARDAAEKVVQLVPHTRRPLTAVRDGEPMVSPRRPRMTPPRKSDEAKEERSA
;
A
#
# COMPACT_ATOMS: atom_id res chain seq x y z
N MET A 1 15.69 53.05 -12.32
CA MET A 1 14.38 52.38 -12.12
C MET A 1 13.31 53.10 -12.94
N LYS A 2 12.87 52.52 -14.07
CA LYS A 2 11.98 53.21 -15.02
C LYS A 2 10.49 52.97 -14.66
N ASN A 3 9.75 54.08 -14.52
CA ASN A 3 8.30 54.24 -14.73
C ASN A 3 7.27 53.55 -13.80
N GLY A 4 7.43 53.68 -12.48
CA GLY A 4 6.30 53.46 -11.55
C GLY A 4 5.47 54.74 -11.37
N ASN A 5 4.14 54.66 -11.46
CA ASN A 5 3.25 55.82 -11.25
C ASN A 5 1.99 55.48 -10.44
N LEU A 6 1.53 56.47 -9.68
CA LEU A 6 0.24 56.45 -9.00
C LEU A 6 -0.79 57.19 -9.84
N ILE A 7 -1.88 56.52 -10.17
CA ILE A 7 -2.95 57.09 -10.98
C ILE A 7 -4.22 57.13 -10.12
N ARG A 8 -4.80 58.32 -9.98
CA ARG A 8 -6.10 58.51 -9.33
C ARG A 8 -7.21 58.57 -10.38
N ARG A 9 -8.25 57.74 -10.25
CA ARG A 9 -9.39 57.69 -11.19
C ARG A 9 -10.72 57.78 -10.46
N CYS A 10 -11.71 58.46 -11.05
CA CYS A 10 -13.13 58.36 -10.64
C CYS A 10 -13.91 57.52 -11.67
N ARG A 11 -14.98 56.85 -11.21
CA ARG A 11 -16.05 56.26 -12.05
C ARG A 11 -17.20 57.24 -12.35
N CYS A 12 -16.90 58.53 -12.38
CA CYS A 12 -17.89 59.58 -12.59
C CYS A 12 -18.22 59.65 -14.07
N THR A 13 -19.50 59.66 -14.43
CA THR A 13 -19.93 59.70 -15.83
C THR A 13 -20.16 61.13 -16.29
N ASP A 14 -19.70 61.46 -17.49
CA ASP A 14 -20.00 62.72 -18.16
C ASP A 14 -21.48 62.73 -18.59
N PRO A 15 -22.28 63.71 -18.13
CA PRO A 15 -23.70 63.75 -18.45
C PRO A 15 -24.00 63.98 -19.95
N LYS A 16 -23.07 64.56 -20.73
CA LYS A 16 -23.22 64.80 -22.17
C LYS A 16 -22.76 63.62 -23.02
N THR A 17 -21.64 63.00 -22.67
CA THR A 17 -21.05 61.92 -23.49
C THR A 17 -21.37 60.50 -22.98
N LYS A 18 -21.97 60.39 -21.78
CA LYS A 18 -22.23 59.13 -21.06
C LYS A 18 -20.99 58.24 -20.83
N LYS A 19 -19.77 58.77 -21.01
CA LYS A 19 -18.51 58.07 -20.76
C LYS A 19 -17.94 58.45 -19.39
N GLU A 20 -17.19 57.55 -18.76
CA GLU A 20 -16.50 57.86 -17.51
C GLU A 20 -15.40 58.91 -17.71
N TYR A 21 -15.36 59.93 -16.84
CA TYR A 21 -14.32 60.96 -16.83
C TYR A 21 -12.92 60.41 -16.48
N GLY A 22 -12.84 59.28 -15.76
CA GLY A 22 -11.58 58.64 -15.39
C GLY A 22 -10.63 59.57 -14.62
N THR A 23 -9.45 59.84 -15.19
CA THR A 23 -8.41 60.72 -14.64
C THR A 23 -8.71 62.22 -14.82
N SER A 24 -9.59 62.55 -15.77
CA SER A 24 -9.91 63.94 -16.15
C SER A 24 -11.13 64.49 -15.39
N CYS A 25 -11.63 63.75 -14.39
CA CYS A 25 -12.80 64.14 -13.63
C CYS A 25 -12.58 65.47 -12.88
N PRO A 26 -13.42 66.50 -13.11
CA PRO A 26 -13.30 67.79 -12.43
C PRO A 26 -13.32 67.66 -10.91
N LYS A 27 -14.10 66.70 -10.38
CA LYS A 27 -14.22 66.43 -8.94
C LYS A 27 -12.94 65.87 -8.31
N LEU A 28 -12.01 65.32 -9.10
CA LEU A 28 -10.71 64.91 -8.59
C LEU A 28 -9.85 66.12 -8.18
N LYS A 29 -9.96 67.24 -8.91
CA LYS A 29 -9.25 68.48 -8.57
C LYS A 29 -9.85 69.17 -7.35
N SER A 30 -11.18 69.10 -7.19
CA SER A 30 -11.88 69.79 -6.10
C SER A 30 -11.95 69.02 -4.78
N SER A 31 -11.82 67.69 -4.79
CA SER A 31 -11.85 66.88 -3.56
C SER A 31 -10.73 65.84 -3.51
N ARG A 32 -10.00 65.82 -2.39
CA ARG A 32 -8.95 64.82 -2.10
C ARG A 32 -9.52 63.43 -1.78
N ARG A 33 -10.77 63.35 -1.32
CA ARG A 33 -11.46 62.08 -0.97
C ARG A 33 -12.19 61.45 -2.15
N HIS A 34 -12.09 62.05 -3.33
CA HIS A 34 -12.81 61.61 -4.52
C HIS A 34 -11.92 60.76 -5.42
N GLY A 35 -12.46 59.64 -5.89
CA GLY A 35 -11.76 58.64 -6.70
C GLY A 35 -10.96 57.62 -5.89
N THR A 36 -10.42 56.61 -6.57
CA THR A 36 -9.53 55.61 -5.99
C THR A 36 -8.15 55.69 -6.60
N TRP A 37 -7.15 55.32 -5.81
CA TRP A 37 -5.76 55.26 -6.23
C TRP A 37 -5.43 53.91 -6.84
N THR A 38 -4.58 53.92 -7.86
CA THR A 38 -4.06 52.76 -8.56
C THR A 38 -2.54 52.85 -8.61
N ALA A 39 -1.87 51.82 -8.11
CA ALA A 39 -0.43 51.63 -8.25
C ALA A 39 -0.13 50.92 -9.58
N SER A 40 0.86 51.42 -10.31
CA SER A 40 1.25 50.90 -11.62
C SER A 40 2.77 50.90 -11.75
N GLN A 41 3.37 49.77 -12.10
CA GLN A 41 4.82 49.60 -12.26
C GLN A 41 5.11 48.78 -13.52
N GLU A 42 5.94 49.30 -14.42
CA GLU A 42 6.44 48.55 -15.56
C GLU A 42 7.35 47.41 -15.06
N LEU A 43 7.13 46.20 -15.59
CA LEU A 43 7.89 45.00 -15.26
C LEU A 43 8.86 44.68 -16.40
N ASP A 44 9.85 43.84 -16.14
CA ASP A 44 10.74 43.36 -17.19
C ASP A 44 9.93 42.58 -18.26
N PRO A 45 10.30 42.68 -19.55
CA PRO A 45 9.62 41.96 -20.61
C PRO A 45 9.55 40.45 -20.34
N ALA A 46 8.54 39.79 -20.88
CA ALA A 46 8.51 38.33 -20.90
C ALA A 46 9.58 37.80 -21.87
N GLN A 47 9.86 36.49 -21.77
CA GLN A 47 10.84 35.82 -22.63
C GLN A 47 10.52 35.94 -24.14
N ASP A 48 9.24 36.10 -24.48
CA ASP A 48 8.73 36.35 -25.84
C ASP A 48 8.82 37.83 -26.28
N GLY A 49 9.41 38.70 -25.45
CA GLY A 49 9.52 40.14 -25.69
C GLY A 49 8.25 40.93 -25.37
N ARG A 50 7.17 40.29 -24.89
CA ARG A 50 5.92 40.97 -24.56
C ARG A 50 6.12 41.94 -23.39
N ARG A 51 5.63 43.16 -23.56
CA ARG A 51 5.62 44.19 -22.49
C ARG A 51 4.64 43.83 -21.38
N ARG A 52 5.02 44.09 -20.14
CA ARG A 52 4.25 43.73 -18.94
C ARG A 52 4.23 44.84 -17.91
N ARG A 53 3.21 44.83 -17.05
CA ARG A 53 3.01 45.86 -16.03
C ARG A 53 2.22 45.29 -14.86
N PHE A 54 2.71 45.56 -13.65
CA PHE A 54 1.93 45.40 -12.43
C PHE A 54 0.93 46.56 -12.32
N ARG A 55 -0.36 46.28 -12.15
CA ARG A 55 -1.39 47.31 -11.99
C ARG A 55 -2.45 46.85 -10.98
N ARG A 56 -2.53 47.54 -9.84
CA ARG A 56 -3.51 47.27 -8.77
C ARG A 56 -4.20 48.55 -8.36
N GLY A 57 -5.53 48.53 -8.30
CA GLY A 57 -6.35 49.69 -7.96
C GLY A 57 -7.35 49.39 -6.84
N GLY A 58 -7.98 50.44 -6.32
CA GLY A 58 -8.95 50.33 -5.21
C GLY A 58 -8.44 50.87 -3.88
N PHE A 59 -7.28 51.52 -3.86
CA PHE A 59 -6.74 52.13 -2.66
C PHE A 59 -7.48 53.45 -2.34
N GLU A 60 -7.86 53.64 -1.08
CA GLU A 60 -8.55 54.84 -0.60
C GLU A 60 -7.63 56.06 -0.54
N THR A 61 -6.34 55.84 -0.27
CA THR A 61 -5.34 56.90 -0.09
C THR A 61 -4.14 56.68 -1.01
N SER A 62 -3.43 57.76 -1.34
CA SER A 62 -2.17 57.68 -2.08
C SER A 62 -1.11 56.94 -1.28
N THR A 63 -1.11 57.06 0.05
CA THR A 63 -0.14 56.38 0.94
C THR A 63 -0.26 54.87 0.83
N LYS A 64 -1.46 54.29 0.95
CA LYS A 64 -1.67 52.83 0.78
C LYS A 64 -1.25 52.34 -0.62
N ALA A 65 -1.52 53.15 -1.65
CA ALA A 65 -1.09 52.83 -3.01
C ALA A 65 0.43 52.93 -3.19
N GLN A 66 1.08 53.87 -2.50
CA GLN A 66 2.53 54.03 -2.49
C GLN A 66 3.21 52.87 -1.75
N GLU A 67 2.70 52.47 -0.58
CA GLU A 67 3.20 51.30 0.17
C GLU A 67 3.18 50.04 -0.68
N GLU A 68 2.09 49.80 -1.41
CA GLU A 68 2.00 48.65 -2.33
C GLU A 68 3.03 48.76 -3.47
N LEU A 69 3.21 49.96 -4.03
CA LEU A 69 4.20 50.21 -5.08
C LEU A 69 5.64 49.99 -4.58
N ASP A 70 5.92 50.38 -3.34
CA ASP A 70 7.24 50.23 -2.72
C ASP A 70 7.54 48.75 -2.42
N LYS A 71 6.55 47.96 -2.00
CA LYS A 71 6.70 46.49 -1.90
C LYS A 71 7.06 45.86 -3.24
N VAL A 72 6.36 46.25 -4.31
CA VAL A 72 6.63 45.74 -5.67
C VAL A 72 8.04 46.11 -6.12
N ARG A 73 8.47 47.35 -5.86
CA ARG A 73 9.83 47.82 -6.19
C ARG A 73 10.91 47.09 -5.39
N ALA A 74 10.65 46.83 -4.11
CA ALA A 74 11.56 46.06 -3.26
C ALA A 74 11.76 44.64 -3.82
N LEU A 75 10.67 43.97 -4.23
CA LEU A 75 10.76 42.66 -4.87
C LEU A 75 11.55 42.69 -6.18
N MET A 76 11.30 43.68 -7.05
CA MET A 76 12.03 43.86 -8.31
C MET A 76 13.53 44.13 -8.12
N ALA A 77 13.95 44.59 -6.93
CA ALA A 77 15.35 44.84 -6.59
C ALA A 77 16.06 43.62 -5.97
N ILE A 78 15.38 42.46 -5.86
CA ILE A 78 15.99 41.22 -5.34
C ILE A 78 17.10 40.68 -6.25
N PRO A 79 16.93 40.59 -7.59
CA PRO A 79 17.98 40.14 -8.51
C PRO A 79 19.09 41.19 -8.70
N GLU A 80 20.32 40.74 -8.99
CA GLU A 80 21.44 41.62 -9.34
C GLU A 80 21.20 42.31 -10.70
N GLU A 81 21.94 43.39 -11.00
CA GLU A 81 21.68 44.20 -12.21
C GLU A 81 21.96 43.44 -13.52
N ASP A 82 22.83 42.44 -13.51
CA ASP A 82 23.18 41.58 -14.63
C ASP A 82 22.38 40.26 -14.68
N ASP A 83 21.59 39.95 -13.65
CA ASP A 83 20.75 38.73 -13.59
C ASP A 83 19.43 38.89 -14.37
N ALA A 84 19.52 38.79 -15.69
CA ALA A 84 18.37 38.86 -16.60
C ALA A 84 17.33 37.75 -16.33
N TRP A 85 17.78 36.56 -15.93
CA TRP A 85 16.90 35.43 -15.63
C TRP A 85 16.11 35.69 -14.35
N GLY A 86 16.77 36.13 -13.28
CA GLY A 86 16.13 36.44 -12.02
C GLY A 86 15.14 37.60 -12.09
N LYS A 87 15.45 38.63 -12.87
CA LYS A 87 14.51 39.73 -13.19
C LYS A 87 13.23 39.23 -13.87
N THR A 88 13.37 38.27 -14.78
CA THR A 88 12.24 37.62 -15.44
C THR A 88 11.39 36.84 -14.42
N GLN A 89 12.02 36.06 -13.53
CA GLN A 89 11.31 35.28 -12.50
C GLN A 89 10.50 36.15 -11.52
N ILE A 90 11.06 37.27 -11.06
CA ILE A 90 10.35 38.21 -10.19
C ILE A 90 9.22 38.92 -10.95
N SER A 91 9.44 39.28 -12.21
CA SER A 91 8.42 39.89 -13.05
C SER A 91 7.26 38.93 -13.35
N ASP A 92 7.54 37.64 -13.57
CA ASP A 92 6.53 36.60 -13.71
C ASP A 92 5.69 36.47 -12.43
N LEU A 93 6.35 36.54 -11.25
CA LEU A 93 5.69 36.44 -9.95
C LEU A 93 4.71 37.59 -9.73
N LEU A 94 5.14 38.81 -10.03
CA LEU A 94 4.32 40.01 -9.92
C LEU A 94 3.18 40.05 -10.94
N GLU A 95 3.41 39.57 -12.17
CA GLU A 95 2.34 39.46 -13.19
C GLU A 95 1.26 38.45 -12.75
N ASN A 96 1.66 37.29 -12.23
CA ASN A 96 0.74 36.26 -11.74
C ASN A 96 -0.07 36.74 -10.52
N CYS A 97 0.60 37.39 -9.57
CA CYS A 97 -0.03 38.01 -8.40
C CYS A 97 -1.19 38.96 -8.79
N VAL A 98 -1.03 39.74 -9.86
CA VAL A 98 -2.09 40.62 -10.36
C VAL A 98 -3.21 39.84 -11.06
N LYS A 99 -2.88 38.85 -11.88
CA LYS A 99 -3.86 38.01 -12.59
C LYS A 99 -4.78 37.26 -11.61
N ASP A 100 -4.19 36.70 -10.57
CA ASP A 100 -4.89 35.85 -9.60
C ASP A 100 -5.54 36.65 -8.46
N LYS A 101 -5.31 37.98 -8.42
CA LYS A 101 -5.77 38.91 -7.36
C LYS A 101 -5.21 38.58 -5.97
N ASP A 102 -4.07 37.89 -5.91
CA ASP A 102 -3.36 37.57 -4.68
C ASP A 102 -2.72 38.83 -4.06
N PRO A 103 -2.44 38.86 -2.75
CA PRO A 103 -1.63 39.92 -2.14
C PRO A 103 -0.20 39.95 -2.74
N VAL A 104 0.47 41.11 -2.70
CA VAL A 104 1.89 41.18 -3.12
C VAL A 104 2.71 40.24 -2.24
N PRO A 105 3.56 39.37 -2.81
CA PRO A 105 4.36 38.42 -2.05
C PRO A 105 5.22 39.08 -0.96
N ASP A 106 5.44 38.37 0.14
CA ASP A 106 6.31 38.83 1.22
C ASP A 106 7.77 38.97 0.73
N TYR A 107 8.42 40.07 1.11
CA TYR A 107 9.76 40.39 0.62
C TYR A 107 10.81 39.41 1.15
N ASP A 108 10.82 39.13 2.45
CA ASP A 108 11.84 38.29 3.07
C ASP A 108 11.71 36.83 2.63
N GLU A 109 10.48 36.34 2.48
CA GLU A 109 10.22 35.02 1.93
C GLU A 109 10.64 34.92 0.45
N THR A 110 10.26 35.89 -0.38
CA THR A 110 10.63 35.90 -1.81
C THR A 110 12.14 35.98 -1.99
N ARG A 111 12.82 36.84 -1.22
CA ARG A 111 14.28 36.97 -1.24
C ARG A 111 14.97 35.69 -0.80
N ARG A 112 14.45 35.01 0.25
CA ARG A 112 14.99 33.73 0.71
C ARG A 112 14.86 32.67 -0.38
N ARG A 113 13.68 32.52 -0.99
CA ARG A 113 13.42 31.55 -2.07
C ARG A 113 14.31 31.82 -3.29
N PHE A 114 14.42 33.08 -3.69
CA PHE A 114 15.27 33.49 -4.79
C PHE A 114 16.75 33.14 -4.56
N LYS A 115 17.28 33.48 -3.38
CA LYS A 115 18.68 33.17 -3.01
C LYS A 115 18.98 31.68 -2.94
N THR A 116 18.01 30.86 -2.55
CA THR A 116 18.19 29.40 -2.43
C THR A 116 17.91 28.65 -3.73
N GLY A 117 17.58 29.35 -4.83
CA GLY A 117 17.22 28.74 -6.11
C GLY A 117 15.83 28.10 -6.14
N GLN A 118 15.01 28.30 -5.10
CA GLN A 118 13.64 27.80 -5.04
C GLN A 118 12.77 28.53 -6.07
N SER A 119 11.92 27.78 -6.76
CA SER A 119 10.99 28.35 -7.73
C SER A 119 10.06 29.38 -7.08
N LEU A 120 10.08 30.60 -7.62
CA LEU A 120 9.21 31.69 -7.17
C LEU A 120 7.77 31.54 -7.68
N ASN A 121 7.58 30.75 -8.74
CA ASN A 121 6.32 30.57 -9.45
C ASN A 121 6.02 29.09 -9.72
N SER A 122 6.08 28.24 -8.69
CA SER A 122 5.64 26.85 -8.88
C SER A 122 4.11 26.82 -9.03
N LYS A 123 3.64 26.96 -10.27
CA LYS A 123 2.26 26.66 -10.69
C LYS A 123 2.03 25.17 -10.86
N VAL A 124 3.08 24.35 -10.67
CA VAL A 124 3.02 22.91 -10.83
C VAL A 124 1.95 22.36 -9.91
N THR A 125 0.94 21.77 -10.52
CA THR A 125 -0.11 21.06 -9.80
C THR A 125 0.42 19.73 -9.28
N VAL A 126 -0.26 19.16 -8.29
CA VAL A 126 0.07 17.81 -7.80
C VAL A 126 -0.02 16.81 -8.95
N ALA A 127 -0.99 16.94 -9.85
CA ALA A 127 -1.11 16.04 -11.00
C ALA A 127 0.10 16.10 -11.94
N GLU A 128 0.50 17.29 -12.38
CA GLU A 128 1.66 17.50 -13.28
C GLU A 128 2.96 17.02 -12.65
N TRP A 129 3.13 17.26 -11.34
CA TRP A 129 4.29 16.76 -10.61
C TRP A 129 4.33 15.24 -10.54
N LEU A 130 3.20 14.59 -10.22
CA LEU A 130 3.13 13.13 -10.13
C LEU A 130 3.45 12.46 -11.48
N ASP A 131 3.02 13.04 -12.60
CA ASP A 131 3.36 12.56 -13.93
C ASP A 131 4.86 12.67 -14.21
N THR A 132 5.44 13.84 -13.93
CA THR A 132 6.88 14.10 -14.10
C THR A 132 7.71 13.15 -13.22
N TRP A 133 7.30 12.97 -11.96
CA TRP A 133 7.96 12.09 -11.01
C TRP A 133 7.90 10.62 -11.45
N LEU A 134 6.74 10.14 -11.91
CA LEU A 134 6.58 8.76 -12.37
C LEU A 134 7.41 8.51 -13.63
N ALA A 135 7.39 9.43 -14.60
CA ALA A 135 8.19 9.35 -15.83
C ALA A 135 9.71 9.35 -15.54
N GLY A 136 10.15 10.06 -14.50
CA GLY A 136 11.55 10.10 -14.07
C GLY A 136 12.07 8.79 -13.44
N ARG A 137 11.20 7.85 -13.06
CA ARG A 137 11.57 6.63 -12.32
C ARG A 137 12.05 5.50 -13.24
N LYS A 138 13.26 5.66 -13.81
CA LYS A 138 13.86 4.70 -14.76
C LYS A 138 14.24 3.31 -14.19
N ARG A 139 14.38 3.17 -12.87
CA ARG A 139 14.86 1.94 -12.20
C ARG A 139 13.76 1.10 -11.52
N LEU A 140 12.48 1.30 -11.87
CA LEU A 140 11.39 0.53 -11.28
C LEU A 140 11.17 -0.78 -12.01
N ARG A 141 11.01 -1.87 -11.25
CA ARG A 141 10.45 -3.12 -11.77
C ARG A 141 9.03 -2.85 -12.27
N ARG A 142 8.61 -3.48 -13.38
CA ARG A 142 7.29 -3.27 -14.04
C ARG A 142 6.11 -3.20 -13.06
N GLY A 143 5.95 -4.20 -12.20
CA GLY A 143 4.87 -4.21 -11.20
C GLY A 143 4.91 -3.06 -10.17
N GLY A 144 6.10 -2.51 -9.89
CA GLY A 144 6.24 -1.32 -9.04
C GLY A 144 5.78 -0.03 -9.74
N ALA A 145 6.06 0.08 -11.04
CA ALA A 145 5.59 1.20 -11.87
C ALA A 145 4.06 1.16 -12.06
N ALA A 146 3.51 -0.01 -12.39
CA ALA A 146 2.06 -0.21 -12.52
C ALA A 146 1.30 0.13 -11.22
N ARG A 147 1.88 -0.21 -10.07
CA ARG A 147 1.31 0.17 -8.76
C ARG A 147 1.30 1.68 -8.57
N TYR A 148 2.42 2.37 -8.80
CA TYR A 148 2.46 3.83 -8.65
C TYR A 148 1.50 4.52 -9.62
N GLU A 149 1.43 4.04 -10.86
CA GLU A 149 0.45 4.51 -11.85
C GLU A 149 -0.98 4.37 -11.31
N CYS A 150 -1.32 3.21 -10.75
CA CYS A 150 -2.64 2.94 -10.19
C CYS A 150 -2.94 3.88 -9.02
N ASP A 151 -2.03 3.99 -8.04
CA ASP A 151 -2.18 4.89 -6.89
C ASP A 151 -2.39 6.34 -7.34
N ILE A 152 -1.60 6.79 -8.33
CA ILE A 152 -1.68 8.14 -8.88
C ILE A 152 -3.01 8.37 -9.61
N ARG A 153 -3.38 7.49 -10.54
CA ARG A 153 -4.56 7.67 -11.40
C ARG A 153 -5.86 7.49 -10.64
N VAL A 154 -5.94 6.50 -9.75
CA VAL A 154 -7.19 6.10 -9.07
C VAL A 154 -7.42 6.90 -7.78
N HIS A 155 -6.36 7.27 -7.06
CA HIS A 155 -6.50 7.88 -5.73
C HIS A 155 -5.93 9.30 -5.69
N LEU A 156 -4.67 9.52 -6.08
CA LEU A 156 -4.05 10.83 -5.85
C LEU A 156 -4.58 11.93 -6.77
N LYS A 157 -4.62 11.68 -8.09
CA LYS A 157 -5.06 12.69 -9.07
C LYS A 157 -6.52 13.11 -8.91
N PRO A 158 -7.50 12.19 -8.73
CA PRO A 158 -8.90 12.59 -8.60
C PRO A 158 -9.16 13.52 -7.42
N HIS A 159 -8.43 13.34 -6.31
CA HIS A 159 -8.67 14.08 -5.08
C HIS A 159 -7.72 15.28 -4.91
N LEU A 160 -6.43 15.13 -5.24
CA LEU A 160 -5.40 16.13 -4.98
C LEU A 160 -4.87 16.81 -6.24
N GLY A 161 -5.14 16.24 -7.42
CA GLY A 161 -4.46 16.62 -8.67
C GLY A 161 -4.63 18.08 -9.06
N HIS A 162 -5.78 18.68 -8.74
CA HIS A 162 -6.10 20.08 -9.03
C HIS A 162 -5.40 21.08 -8.09
N LEU A 163 -4.84 20.62 -6.96
CA LEU A 163 -4.16 21.47 -6.01
C LEU A 163 -2.77 21.84 -6.51
N ARG A 164 -2.33 23.05 -6.21
CA ARG A 164 -0.93 23.45 -6.43
C ARG A 164 -0.03 22.77 -5.41
N LEU A 165 1.14 22.33 -5.85
CA LEU A 165 2.08 21.59 -5.01
C LEU A 165 2.54 22.41 -3.78
N ASP A 166 2.70 23.72 -3.93
CA ASP A 166 3.07 24.65 -2.84
C ASP A 166 1.92 24.94 -1.84
N LYS A 167 0.68 24.65 -2.23
CA LYS A 167 -0.53 24.80 -1.42
C LYS A 167 -1.03 23.50 -0.81
N LEU A 168 -0.41 22.36 -1.14
CA LEU A 168 -0.76 21.08 -0.52
C LEU A 168 -0.48 21.13 0.99
N ARG A 169 -1.40 20.61 1.80
CA ARG A 169 -1.39 20.62 3.27
C ARG A 169 -1.92 19.29 3.78
N VAL A 170 -1.69 19.00 5.05
CA VAL A 170 -2.10 17.73 5.70
C VAL A 170 -3.61 17.51 5.56
N HIS A 171 -4.43 18.52 5.89
CA HIS A 171 -5.89 18.41 5.82
C HIS A 171 -6.44 18.04 4.43
N HIS A 172 -5.79 18.47 3.32
CA HIS A 172 -6.21 18.08 1.98
C HIS A 172 -6.08 16.56 1.77
N ILE A 173 -5.03 15.96 2.35
CA ILE A 173 -4.76 14.53 2.26
C ILE A 173 -5.67 13.76 3.22
N ASP A 174 -5.95 14.31 4.42
CA ASP A 174 -6.94 13.74 5.34
C ASP A 174 -8.32 13.66 4.67
N SER A 175 -8.80 14.77 4.10
CA SER A 175 -10.07 14.80 3.36
C SER A 175 -10.12 13.85 2.17
N MET A 176 -8.98 13.58 1.52
CA MET A 176 -8.90 12.56 0.47
C MET A 176 -9.15 11.16 1.07
N PHE A 177 -8.52 10.81 2.19
CA PHE A 177 -8.70 9.50 2.82
C PHE A 177 -10.10 9.34 3.41
N ASP A 178 -10.69 10.40 3.95
CA ASP A 178 -12.09 10.41 4.39
C ASP A 178 -13.03 10.13 3.22
N ALA A 179 -12.85 10.81 2.08
CA ALA A 179 -13.63 10.55 0.86
C ALA A 179 -13.45 9.12 0.33
N ILE A 180 -12.25 8.54 0.45
CA ILE A 180 -12.00 7.13 0.11
C ILE A 180 -12.77 6.20 1.06
N ASN A 181 -12.83 6.52 2.35
CA ASN A 181 -13.54 5.73 3.35
C ASN A 181 -15.06 5.79 3.15
N GLU A 182 -15.62 6.97 2.90
CA GLU A 182 -17.03 7.13 2.53
C GLU A 182 -17.36 6.30 1.28
N ARG A 183 -16.52 6.40 0.25
CA ARG A 183 -16.70 5.62 -0.99
C ARG A 183 -16.59 4.10 -0.75
N ASN A 184 -15.77 3.66 0.19
CA ASN A 184 -15.68 2.24 0.54
C ASN A 184 -16.98 1.71 1.14
N ILE A 185 -17.67 2.51 1.98
CA ILE A 185 -18.97 2.15 2.56
C ILE A 185 -19.99 1.92 1.44
N GLU A 186 -20.11 2.87 0.51
CA GLU A 186 -21.02 2.74 -0.64
C GLU A 186 -20.71 1.49 -1.49
N ILE A 187 -19.42 1.21 -1.73
CA ILE A 187 -18.99 0.03 -2.48
C ILE A 187 -19.36 -1.25 -1.73
N GLN A 188 -19.21 -1.30 -0.41
CA GLN A 188 -19.58 -2.46 0.40
C GLN A 188 -21.08 -2.74 0.33
N GLU A 189 -21.90 -1.71 0.50
CA GLU A 189 -23.36 -1.82 0.41
C GLU A 189 -23.80 -2.32 -0.96
N GLN A 190 -23.28 -1.73 -2.04
CA GLN A 190 -23.61 -2.14 -3.41
C GLN A 190 -23.13 -3.57 -3.70
N ASN A 191 -21.95 -3.95 -3.23
CA ASN A 191 -21.47 -5.31 -3.36
C ASN A 191 -22.33 -6.30 -2.57
N ALA A 192 -22.82 -5.93 -1.38
CA ALA A 192 -23.70 -6.75 -0.58
C ALA A 192 -25.04 -6.97 -1.29
N GLN A 193 -25.67 -5.89 -1.80
CA GLN A 193 -26.89 -5.98 -2.61
C GLN A 193 -26.69 -6.87 -3.85
N ARG A 194 -25.57 -6.70 -4.56
CA ARG A 194 -25.23 -7.53 -5.72
C ARG A 194 -25.05 -9.01 -5.34
N ARG A 195 -24.46 -9.32 -4.18
CA ARG A 195 -24.29 -10.71 -3.71
C ARG A 195 -25.64 -11.38 -3.48
N VAL A 196 -26.59 -10.70 -2.84
CA VAL A 196 -27.94 -11.24 -2.59
C VAL A 196 -28.60 -11.69 -3.91
N VAL A 197 -28.64 -10.81 -4.92
CA VAL A 197 -29.23 -11.15 -6.23
C VAL A 197 -28.47 -12.27 -6.93
N ARG A 198 -27.15 -12.29 -6.83
CA ARG A 198 -26.32 -13.36 -7.40
C ARG A 198 -26.55 -14.70 -6.71
N ASP A 199 -26.70 -14.71 -5.40
CA ASP A 199 -26.91 -15.92 -4.62
C ASP A 199 -28.32 -16.46 -4.87
N ASP A 200 -29.34 -15.60 -4.99
CA ASP A 200 -30.68 -15.96 -5.49
C ASP A 200 -30.63 -16.57 -6.89
N LEU A 201 -29.83 -15.99 -7.80
CA LEU A 201 -29.63 -16.52 -9.14
C LEU A 201 -28.94 -17.89 -9.08
N LYS A 202 -28.00 -18.11 -8.17
CA LYS A 202 -27.33 -19.41 -8.00
C LYS A 202 -28.29 -20.46 -7.44
N ALA A 203 -29.15 -20.08 -6.49
CA ALA A 203 -30.15 -20.96 -5.88
C ALA A 203 -31.30 -21.32 -6.84
N THR A 204 -31.64 -20.45 -7.79
CA THR A 204 -32.73 -20.69 -8.75
C THR A 204 -32.38 -21.82 -9.72
N PRO A 205 -33.14 -22.94 -9.76
CA PRO A 205 -32.84 -24.07 -10.66
C PRO A 205 -32.84 -23.68 -12.14
N ASN A 206 -32.11 -24.43 -12.99
CA ASN A 206 -32.07 -24.16 -14.44
C ASN A 206 -33.29 -24.71 -15.20
N LYS A 207 -34.01 -25.69 -14.64
CA LYS A 207 -35.11 -26.40 -15.30
C LYS A 207 -36.46 -25.73 -15.04
N GLY A 208 -37.33 -25.68 -16.05
CA GLY A 208 -38.69 -25.11 -15.95
C GLY A 208 -38.83 -23.71 -16.57
N ALA A 209 -39.98 -23.41 -17.18
CA ALA A 209 -40.23 -22.14 -17.86
C ALA A 209 -40.20 -20.94 -16.89
N GLU A 210 -40.86 -21.09 -15.73
CA GLU A 210 -40.88 -20.07 -14.66
C GLU A 210 -39.48 -19.79 -14.10
N ASN A 211 -38.71 -20.85 -13.82
CA ASN A 211 -37.34 -20.71 -13.34
C ASN A 211 -36.44 -20.01 -14.36
N ARG A 212 -36.59 -20.30 -15.67
CA ARG A 212 -35.86 -19.58 -16.72
C ARG A 212 -36.23 -18.10 -16.76
N ALA A 213 -37.51 -17.76 -16.63
CA ALA A 213 -37.97 -16.38 -16.56
C ALA A 213 -37.41 -15.66 -15.31
N ARG A 214 -37.43 -16.32 -14.15
CA ARG A 214 -36.85 -15.79 -12.90
C ARG A 214 -35.34 -15.55 -13.02
N ARG A 215 -34.59 -16.51 -13.59
CA ARG A 215 -33.15 -16.34 -13.84
C ARG A 215 -32.87 -15.20 -14.82
N HIS A 216 -33.68 -15.05 -15.87
CA HIS A 216 -33.56 -13.92 -16.80
C HIS A 216 -33.78 -12.58 -16.08
N TRP A 217 -34.82 -12.47 -15.25
CA TRP A 217 -35.08 -11.28 -14.44
C TRP A 217 -33.93 -10.96 -13.47
N LEU A 218 -33.41 -11.96 -12.76
CA LEU A 218 -32.28 -11.78 -11.83
C LEU A 218 -31.00 -11.34 -12.56
N ARG A 219 -30.74 -11.86 -13.77
CA ARG A 219 -29.61 -11.41 -14.61
C ARG A 219 -29.78 -9.96 -15.05
N ALA A 220 -30.96 -9.59 -15.54
CA ALA A 220 -31.26 -8.20 -15.90
C ALA A 220 -31.09 -7.24 -14.70
N GLN A 221 -31.49 -7.68 -13.50
CA GLN A 221 -31.28 -6.93 -12.26
C GLN A 221 -29.78 -6.77 -11.94
N LEU A 222 -28.97 -7.84 -12.08
CA LEU A 222 -27.51 -7.77 -11.93
C LEU A 222 -26.85 -6.86 -12.96
N ASP A 223 -27.33 -6.82 -14.19
CA ASP A 223 -26.79 -5.98 -15.25
C ASP A 223 -27.11 -4.49 -15.01
N ALA A 224 -28.25 -4.19 -14.39
CA ALA A 224 -28.62 -2.83 -13.99
C ALA A 224 -27.88 -2.32 -12.74
N MET A 225 -27.39 -3.23 -11.88
CA MET A 225 -26.61 -2.88 -10.69
C MET A 225 -25.17 -2.50 -11.04
N PRO A 226 -24.51 -1.63 -10.25
CA PRO A 226 -23.08 -1.38 -10.39
C PRO A 226 -22.28 -2.70 -10.37
N PRO A 227 -21.21 -2.80 -11.18
CA PRO A 227 -20.34 -3.98 -11.17
C PRO A 227 -19.66 -4.12 -9.80
N PHE A 228 -19.23 -5.34 -9.49
CA PHE A 228 -18.46 -5.59 -8.27
C PHE A 228 -17.19 -4.73 -8.27
N ARG A 229 -16.97 -4.00 -7.17
CA ARG A 229 -15.79 -3.14 -6.98
C ARG A 229 -15.03 -3.56 -5.74
N ARG A 230 -13.69 -3.54 -5.82
CA ARG A 230 -12.85 -3.75 -4.63
C ARG A 230 -12.77 -2.44 -3.85
N ILE A 231 -12.85 -2.54 -2.52
CA ILE A 231 -12.60 -1.40 -1.64
C ILE A 231 -11.11 -1.12 -1.49
N THR A 232 -10.79 0.12 -1.14
CA THR A 232 -9.44 0.54 -0.73
C THR A 232 -9.31 0.33 0.77
N GLY A 233 -8.99 -0.90 1.18
CA GLY A 233 -8.95 -1.28 2.59
C GLY A 233 -7.91 -0.49 3.41
N LEU A 234 -8.07 -0.49 4.73
CA LEU A 234 -7.19 0.22 5.68
C LEU A 234 -5.72 -0.19 5.56
N ASN A 235 -5.45 -1.43 5.17
CA ASN A 235 -4.08 -1.92 4.94
C ASN A 235 -3.48 -1.48 3.59
N THR A 236 -4.30 -0.96 2.67
CA THR A 236 -3.88 -0.43 1.36
C THR A 236 -3.58 1.06 1.41
N GLN A 237 -4.33 1.82 2.22
CA GLN A 237 -4.20 3.27 2.34
C GLN A 237 -2.78 3.76 2.72
N PRO A 238 -2.03 3.11 3.63
CA PRO A 238 -0.64 3.47 3.90
C PRO A 238 0.25 3.44 2.66
N HIS A 239 0.02 2.51 1.73
CA HIS A 239 0.79 2.44 0.49
C HIS A 239 0.51 3.62 -0.44
N ILE A 240 -0.75 4.07 -0.54
CA ILE A 240 -1.12 5.27 -1.32
C ILE A 240 -0.45 6.51 -0.73
N ARG A 241 -0.48 6.66 0.61
CA ARG A 241 0.23 7.72 1.33
C ARG A 241 1.74 7.64 1.09
N ASP A 242 2.32 6.45 1.13
CA ASP A 242 3.76 6.24 0.89
C ASP A 242 4.17 6.61 -0.54
N THR A 243 3.33 6.31 -1.54
CA THR A 243 3.52 6.75 -2.92
C THR A 243 3.56 8.28 -3.01
N LEU A 244 2.58 8.97 -2.43
CA LEU A 244 2.56 10.43 -2.37
C LEU A 244 3.78 10.98 -1.62
N ARG A 245 4.09 10.44 -0.44
CA ARG A 245 5.24 10.84 0.37
C ARG A 245 6.54 10.72 -0.41
N ALA A 246 6.75 9.62 -1.12
CA ALA A 246 7.93 9.40 -1.96
C ALA A 246 8.02 10.40 -3.13
N ALA A 247 6.88 10.79 -3.72
CA ALA A 247 6.82 11.83 -4.75
C ALA A 247 7.14 13.23 -4.21
N LEU A 248 6.58 13.57 -3.05
CA LEU A 248 6.81 14.87 -2.41
C LEU A 248 8.23 15.01 -1.86
N ASN A 249 8.85 13.93 -1.35
CA ASN A 249 10.26 13.96 -0.95
C ASN A 249 11.19 14.32 -2.12
N VAL A 250 10.90 13.81 -3.33
CA VAL A 250 11.65 14.19 -4.53
C VAL A 250 11.38 15.64 -4.91
N ALA A 251 10.14 16.13 -4.76
CA ALA A 251 9.82 17.54 -5.03
C ALA A 251 10.59 18.49 -4.10
N ILE A 252 10.69 18.12 -2.82
CA ILE A 252 11.46 18.88 -1.82
C ILE A 252 12.95 18.86 -2.18
N ALA A 253 13.49 17.69 -2.51
CA ALA A 253 14.90 17.56 -2.91
C ALA A 253 15.22 18.37 -4.19
N GLN A 254 14.26 18.47 -5.12
CA GLN A 254 14.35 19.30 -6.32
C GLN A 254 13.89 20.75 -6.11
N GLN A 255 13.57 21.15 -4.88
CA GLN A 255 13.16 22.50 -4.52
C GLN A 255 11.92 23.03 -5.27
N VAL A 256 11.04 22.12 -5.72
CA VAL A 256 9.78 22.43 -6.42
C VAL A 256 8.65 22.79 -5.44
N MET A 257 8.81 22.42 -4.17
CA MET A 257 7.87 22.73 -3.07
C MET A 257 8.61 23.05 -1.76
N PRO A 258 7.94 23.67 -0.76
CA PRO A 258 8.53 23.95 0.54
C PRO A 258 9.09 22.69 1.22
N ALA A 259 10.10 22.86 2.10
CA ALA A 259 10.76 21.78 2.83
C ALA A 259 9.90 21.18 3.97
N PHE A 260 8.64 20.90 3.68
CA PHE A 260 7.69 20.23 4.56
C PHE A 260 6.87 19.24 3.74
N ASN A 261 6.87 17.97 4.13
CA ASN A 261 6.13 16.93 3.43
C ASN A 261 4.79 16.64 4.14
N PRO A 262 3.65 17.16 3.65
CA PRO A 262 2.37 16.95 4.32
C PRO A 262 1.97 15.47 4.43
N ALA A 263 2.37 14.61 3.48
CA ALA A 263 2.03 13.19 3.50
C ALA A 263 2.74 12.40 4.61
N ALA A 264 3.81 12.95 5.20
CA ALA A 264 4.50 12.33 6.33
C ALA A 264 3.75 12.53 7.67
N HIS A 265 2.80 13.47 7.72
CA HIS A 265 2.10 13.88 8.94
C HIS A 265 0.61 13.49 8.96
N VAL A 266 0.14 12.80 7.93
CA VAL A 266 -1.22 12.27 7.86
C VAL A 266 -1.33 11.03 8.74
N GLU A 267 -2.26 11.07 9.68
CA GLU A 267 -2.64 9.94 10.51
C GLU A 267 -3.74 9.16 9.81
N LEU A 268 -3.49 7.86 9.59
CA LEU A 268 -4.46 6.96 8.99
C LEU A 268 -5.07 6.07 10.07
N LEU A 269 -6.31 5.65 9.86
CA LEU A 269 -6.94 4.63 10.71
C LEU A 269 -6.06 3.36 10.73
N PRO A 270 -5.80 2.81 11.92
CA PRO A 270 -4.92 1.66 12.04
C PRO A 270 -5.55 0.43 11.38
N GLY A 271 -4.87 -0.12 10.38
CA GLY A 271 -5.22 -1.43 9.84
C GLY A 271 -4.81 -2.55 10.80
N THR A 272 -5.67 -3.55 10.97
CA THR A 272 -5.29 -4.77 11.69
C THR A 272 -4.47 -5.67 10.75
N LYS A 273 -3.29 -6.10 11.22
CA LYS A 273 -2.53 -7.14 10.52
C LYS A 273 -3.33 -8.44 10.61
N PRO A 274 -3.54 -9.17 9.50
CA PRO A 274 -4.21 -10.45 9.56
C PRO A 274 -3.39 -11.42 10.41
N LYS A 275 -4.04 -12.08 11.37
CA LYS A 275 -3.43 -13.11 12.22
C LYS A 275 -3.63 -14.47 11.55
N ALA A 276 -2.56 -15.25 11.36
CA ALA A 276 -2.73 -16.61 10.85
C ALA A 276 -3.39 -17.49 11.92
N LEU A 277 -4.42 -18.24 11.56
CA LEU A 277 -5.12 -19.15 12.46
C LEU A 277 -5.20 -20.56 11.86
N ILE A 278 -5.17 -21.58 12.70
CA ILE A 278 -5.36 -22.97 12.27
C ILE A 278 -6.85 -23.26 12.06
N TRP A 279 -7.19 -24.05 11.06
CA TRP A 279 -8.50 -24.69 10.92
C TRP A 279 -8.69 -25.82 11.93
N SER A 280 -9.03 -25.47 13.18
CA SER A 280 -9.48 -26.46 14.18
C SER A 280 -10.90 -26.94 13.90
N ASP A 281 -11.29 -28.09 14.47
CA ASP A 281 -12.63 -28.66 14.29
C ASP A 281 -13.75 -27.68 14.68
N GLU A 282 -13.58 -26.95 15.79
CA GLU A 282 -14.51 -25.91 16.23
C GLU A 282 -14.66 -24.78 15.20
N ARG A 283 -13.54 -24.34 14.60
CA ARG A 283 -13.55 -23.28 13.58
C ARG A 283 -14.19 -23.78 12.28
N ILE A 284 -13.94 -25.04 11.91
CA ILE A 284 -14.56 -25.66 10.74
C ILE A 284 -16.07 -25.78 10.94
N ALA A 285 -16.53 -26.22 12.12
CA ALA A 285 -17.94 -26.30 12.45
C ALA A 285 -18.62 -24.93 12.34
N ARG A 286 -18.02 -23.89 12.95
CA ARG A 286 -18.52 -22.52 12.87
C ARG A 286 -18.53 -22.00 11.42
N TRP A 287 -17.48 -22.26 10.65
CA TRP A 287 -17.43 -21.84 9.24
C TRP A 287 -18.50 -22.56 8.39
N LYS A 288 -18.76 -23.84 8.63
CA LYS A 288 -19.84 -24.57 7.94
C LYS A 288 -21.22 -24.00 8.28
N GLU A 289 -21.41 -23.49 9.49
CA GLU A 289 -22.66 -22.87 9.94
C GLU A 289 -22.83 -21.45 9.39
N THR A 290 -21.81 -20.59 9.49
CA THR A 290 -21.93 -19.16 9.19
C THR A 290 -21.43 -18.77 7.79
N GLY A 291 -20.62 -19.61 7.15
CA GLY A 291 -19.88 -19.30 5.92
C GLY A 291 -18.72 -18.29 6.11
N GLU A 292 -18.50 -17.79 7.33
CA GLU A 292 -17.50 -16.77 7.62
C GLU A 292 -16.15 -17.39 7.99
N LYS A 293 -15.08 -16.89 7.38
CA LYS A 293 -13.72 -17.31 7.74
C LYS A 293 -13.24 -16.56 9.00
N PRO A 294 -12.65 -17.23 10.00
CA PRO A 294 -12.17 -16.59 11.23
C PRO A 294 -11.07 -15.55 10.98
N SER A 295 -10.23 -15.78 9.97
CA SER A 295 -9.17 -14.88 9.56
C SER A 295 -9.00 -14.89 8.04
N PRO A 296 -8.51 -13.78 7.44
CA PRO A 296 -8.07 -13.77 6.05
C PRO A 296 -6.90 -14.73 5.76
N VAL A 297 -6.16 -15.16 6.79
CA VAL A 297 -5.04 -16.11 6.69
C VAL A 297 -5.39 -17.33 7.54
N MET A 298 -5.71 -18.43 6.88
CA MET A 298 -6.01 -19.70 7.54
C MET A 298 -4.97 -20.76 7.15
N VAL A 299 -4.63 -21.63 8.09
CA VAL A 299 -3.59 -22.65 7.95
C VAL A 299 -4.22 -24.01 8.20
N TRP A 300 -3.90 -24.99 7.37
CA TRP A 300 -4.29 -26.38 7.59
C TRP A 300 -3.49 -27.04 8.69
N THR A 301 -4.12 -28.02 9.35
CA THR A 301 -3.43 -28.97 10.22
C THR A 301 -2.59 -29.95 9.38
N PRO A 302 -1.65 -30.71 9.99
CA PRO A 302 -0.95 -31.79 9.30
C PRO A 302 -1.89 -32.80 8.65
N GLU A 303 -2.97 -33.17 9.33
CA GLU A 303 -3.94 -34.18 8.86
C GLU A 303 -4.71 -33.68 7.64
N GLN A 304 -5.14 -32.41 7.67
CA GLN A 304 -5.79 -31.75 6.53
C GLN A 304 -4.85 -31.62 5.33
N THR A 305 -3.57 -31.35 5.59
CA THR A 305 -2.54 -31.29 4.54
C THR A 305 -2.32 -32.67 3.92
N ALA A 306 -2.24 -33.73 4.73
CA ALA A 306 -2.17 -35.11 4.24
C ALA A 306 -3.40 -35.46 3.39
N THR A 307 -4.61 -35.15 3.89
CA THR A 307 -5.88 -35.38 3.17
C THR A 307 -5.87 -34.73 1.79
N PHE A 308 -5.35 -33.50 1.69
CA PHE A 308 -5.22 -32.82 0.41
C PHE A 308 -4.24 -33.51 -0.53
N LEU A 309 -3.05 -33.88 -0.04
CA LEU A 309 -2.00 -34.51 -0.84
C LEU A 309 -2.44 -35.90 -1.34
N ASP A 310 -3.13 -36.67 -0.51
CA ASP A 310 -3.71 -37.96 -0.90
C ASP A 310 -4.77 -37.78 -2.00
N PHE A 311 -5.64 -36.76 -1.85
CA PHE A 311 -6.67 -36.46 -2.84
C PHE A 311 -6.10 -36.08 -4.22
N VAL A 312 -4.98 -35.35 -4.24
CA VAL A 312 -4.36 -34.85 -5.48
C VAL A 312 -3.21 -35.73 -5.98
N GLU A 313 -3.02 -36.94 -5.44
CA GLU A 313 -1.92 -37.85 -5.80
C GLU A 313 -1.79 -38.08 -7.32
N GLN A 314 -2.94 -38.20 -8.00
CA GLN A 314 -2.99 -38.42 -9.46
C GLN A 314 -3.03 -37.13 -10.29
N ASP A 315 -3.06 -35.96 -9.65
CA ASP A 315 -3.08 -34.67 -10.35
C ASP A 315 -1.77 -34.43 -11.10
N ARG A 316 -1.87 -33.85 -12.29
CA ARG A 316 -0.68 -33.58 -13.12
C ARG A 316 0.31 -32.64 -12.42
N LEU A 317 -0.15 -31.77 -11.53
CA LEU A 317 0.65 -30.83 -10.76
C LEU A 317 0.88 -31.29 -9.30
N TYR A 318 0.65 -32.56 -8.96
CA TYR A 318 0.90 -33.12 -7.62
C TYR A 318 2.21 -32.63 -6.96
N VAL A 319 3.33 -32.75 -7.69
CA VAL A 319 4.66 -32.38 -7.18
C VAL A 319 4.80 -30.88 -6.91
N LEU A 320 4.09 -30.02 -7.67
CA LEU A 320 4.03 -28.59 -7.40
C LEU A 320 3.32 -28.33 -6.07
N TRP A 321 2.21 -29.00 -5.82
CA TRP A 321 1.45 -28.89 -4.57
C TRP A 321 2.27 -29.34 -3.38
N ARG A 322 2.94 -30.49 -3.50
CA ARG A 322 3.86 -31.04 -2.49
C ARG A 322 5.00 -30.07 -2.17
N LEU A 323 5.64 -29.50 -3.19
CA LEU A 323 6.71 -28.51 -3.01
C LEU A 323 6.22 -27.24 -2.29
N ILE A 324 5.04 -26.72 -2.63
CA ILE A 324 4.51 -25.53 -1.96
C ILE A 324 4.12 -25.87 -0.51
N ALA A 325 3.49 -27.02 -0.28
CA ALA A 325 3.01 -27.45 1.04
C ALA A 325 4.15 -27.75 2.04
N PHE A 326 5.28 -28.29 1.58
CA PHE A 326 6.40 -28.63 2.47
C PHE A 326 7.58 -27.64 2.42
N ARG A 327 7.82 -27.01 1.27
CA ARG A 327 8.97 -26.08 1.09
C ARG A 327 8.56 -24.62 0.93
N GLY A 328 7.26 -24.33 0.88
CA GLY A 328 6.72 -22.99 0.96
C GLY A 328 7.13 -22.07 -0.19
N THR A 329 7.34 -22.59 -1.40
CA THR A 329 7.70 -21.73 -2.56
C THR A 329 6.58 -20.72 -2.84
N ARG A 330 6.94 -19.50 -3.24
CA ARG A 330 5.91 -18.53 -3.66
C ARG A 330 5.30 -19.02 -4.96
N ARG A 331 4.01 -18.73 -5.20
CA ARG A 331 3.30 -19.12 -6.43
C ARG A 331 4.12 -18.93 -7.72
N GLY A 332 4.68 -17.73 -7.93
CA GLY A 332 5.49 -17.43 -9.11
C GLY A 332 6.83 -18.18 -9.14
N GLU A 333 7.45 -18.42 -7.97
CA GLU A 333 8.67 -19.25 -7.86
C GLU A 333 8.35 -20.69 -8.24
N GLY A 334 7.31 -21.28 -7.66
CA GLY A 334 6.86 -22.64 -7.95
C GLY A 334 6.53 -22.86 -9.43
N CYS A 335 5.84 -21.90 -10.07
CA CYS A 335 5.56 -21.99 -11.52
C CYS A 335 6.80 -21.75 -12.41
N GLY A 336 7.86 -21.13 -11.87
CA GLY A 336 9.02 -20.67 -12.64
C GLY A 336 10.26 -21.57 -12.57
N ILE A 337 10.21 -22.66 -11.82
CA ILE A 337 11.36 -23.54 -11.59
C ILE A 337 11.78 -24.24 -12.89
N ARG A 338 13.09 -24.31 -13.15
CA ARG A 338 13.67 -24.95 -14.33
C ARG A 338 14.32 -26.27 -13.99
N TRP A 339 14.42 -27.16 -14.98
CA TRP A 339 15.14 -28.42 -14.81
C TRP A 339 16.63 -28.23 -14.52
N GLU A 340 17.26 -27.17 -15.04
CA GLU A 340 18.67 -26.85 -14.77
C GLU A 340 18.92 -26.44 -13.31
N ASP A 341 17.88 -26.02 -12.58
CA ASP A 341 17.96 -25.63 -11.18
C ASP A 341 17.77 -26.82 -10.21
N HIS A 342 17.45 -28.02 -10.73
CA HIS A 342 17.26 -29.25 -9.95
C HIS A 342 18.52 -30.13 -9.95
N SER A 343 19.00 -30.48 -8.76
CA SER A 343 20.06 -31.48 -8.59
C SER A 343 19.51 -32.73 -7.91
N ALA A 344 19.28 -33.78 -8.72
CA ALA A 344 18.83 -35.08 -8.19
C ALA A 344 19.87 -35.73 -7.26
N LYS A 345 21.17 -35.55 -7.54
CA LYS A 345 22.26 -36.10 -6.73
C LYS A 345 22.37 -35.39 -5.37
N ALA A 346 22.25 -34.07 -5.36
CA ALA A 346 22.31 -33.29 -4.13
C ALA A 346 20.95 -33.19 -3.42
N ARG A 347 19.88 -33.75 -4.01
CA ARG A 347 18.49 -33.61 -3.58
C ARG A 347 18.18 -32.16 -3.23
N SER A 348 18.37 -31.28 -4.21
CA SER A 348 18.21 -29.85 -4.00
C SER A 348 17.62 -29.13 -5.20
N LEU A 349 17.00 -27.99 -4.93
CA LEU A 349 16.31 -27.17 -5.92
C LEU A 349 16.65 -25.70 -5.70
N ALA A 350 17.27 -25.07 -6.68
CA ALA A 350 17.56 -23.64 -6.64
C ALA A 350 16.33 -22.83 -7.08
N ILE A 351 15.95 -21.83 -6.28
CA ILE A 351 14.89 -20.88 -6.64
C ILE A 351 15.53 -19.66 -7.31
N ALA A 352 15.88 -19.80 -8.60
CA ALA A 352 16.59 -18.76 -9.35
C ALA A 352 15.66 -17.84 -10.16
N THR A 353 14.45 -18.31 -10.49
CA THR A 353 13.51 -17.66 -11.41
C THR A 353 12.10 -17.66 -10.83
N GLN A 354 11.26 -16.75 -11.32
CA GLN A 354 9.83 -16.75 -11.04
C GLN A 354 9.03 -16.33 -12.29
N LEU A 355 7.84 -16.90 -12.44
CA LEU A 355 6.84 -16.37 -13.38
C LEU A 355 6.05 -15.27 -12.70
N VAL A 356 6.12 -14.08 -13.30
CA VAL A 356 5.45 -12.87 -12.83
C VAL A 356 4.24 -12.65 -13.72
N GLN A 357 3.08 -12.54 -13.08
CA GLN A 357 1.86 -12.13 -13.75
C GLN A 357 1.75 -10.60 -13.67
N ASP A 358 1.60 -9.95 -14.83
CA ASP A 358 1.28 -8.52 -14.96
C ASP A 358 0.01 -8.38 -15.80
N GLY A 359 -1.11 -8.06 -15.15
CA GLY A 359 -2.43 -8.23 -15.75
C GLY A 359 -2.69 -9.69 -16.15
N TRP A 360 -2.84 -9.94 -17.45
CA TRP A 360 -2.98 -11.28 -18.02
C TRP A 360 -1.66 -11.86 -18.56
N GLU A 361 -0.66 -11.01 -18.77
CA GLU A 361 0.60 -11.45 -19.36
C GLU A 361 1.48 -12.13 -18.31
N VAL A 362 2.21 -13.16 -18.74
CA VAL A 362 3.16 -13.89 -17.92
C VAL A 362 4.56 -13.64 -18.46
N HIS A 363 5.42 -13.13 -17.60
CA HIS A 363 6.81 -12.84 -17.93
C HIS A 363 7.73 -13.54 -16.95
N GLU A 364 8.89 -13.97 -17.43
CA GLU A 364 9.96 -14.43 -16.54
C GLU A 364 10.62 -13.24 -15.84
N GLY A 365 10.96 -13.42 -14.58
CA GLY A 365 11.81 -12.47 -13.88
C GLY A 365 12.61 -13.13 -12.77
N ALA A 366 13.71 -12.49 -12.39
CA ALA A 366 14.46 -12.88 -11.20
C ALA A 366 13.61 -12.66 -9.92
N PRO A 367 13.88 -13.40 -8.83
CA PRO A 367 13.35 -13.14 -7.50
C PRO A 367 13.41 -11.65 -7.11
N LYS A 368 12.47 -11.18 -6.29
CA LYS A 368 12.34 -9.75 -5.98
C LYS A 368 13.51 -9.18 -5.16
N THR A 369 14.29 -10.05 -4.52
CA THR A 369 15.38 -9.73 -3.60
C THR A 369 16.47 -10.79 -3.74
N ASP A 370 17.72 -10.47 -3.41
CA ASP A 370 18.83 -11.45 -3.40
C ASP A 370 18.51 -12.65 -2.49
N SER A 371 17.85 -12.42 -1.34
CA SER A 371 17.35 -13.47 -0.44
C SER A 371 16.29 -14.39 -1.06
N GLY A 372 15.77 -14.02 -2.23
CA GLY A 372 14.83 -14.84 -2.99
C GLY A 372 15.54 -15.93 -3.79
N ILE A 373 16.80 -15.71 -4.17
CA ILE A 373 17.69 -16.72 -4.74
C ILE A 373 18.19 -17.58 -3.58
N ARG A 374 17.74 -18.83 -3.54
CA ARG A 374 18.03 -19.74 -2.43
C ARG A 374 18.04 -21.17 -2.89
N LEU A 375 18.78 -22.00 -2.17
CA LEU A 375 18.77 -23.44 -2.34
C LEU A 375 17.79 -24.06 -1.34
N ILE A 376 16.88 -24.89 -1.84
CA ILE A 376 15.94 -25.65 -1.05
C ILE A 376 16.39 -27.12 -1.07
N ALA A 377 16.62 -27.71 0.10
CA ALA A 377 16.84 -29.15 0.21
C ALA A 377 15.55 -29.93 -0.11
N LEU A 378 15.66 -31.14 -0.63
CA LEU A 378 14.53 -32.01 -0.92
C LEU A 378 14.64 -33.28 -0.09
N ASP A 379 13.51 -33.78 0.41
CA ASP A 379 13.42 -35.14 0.91
C ASP A 379 13.48 -36.14 -0.25
N GLU A 380 13.71 -37.42 0.08
CA GLU A 380 13.86 -38.45 -0.95
C GLU A 380 12.60 -38.62 -1.79
N GLU A 381 11.43 -38.64 -1.17
CA GLU A 381 10.16 -38.85 -1.85
C GLU A 381 9.86 -37.72 -2.84
N THR A 382 9.96 -36.46 -2.41
CA THR A 382 9.81 -35.30 -3.31
C THR A 382 10.82 -35.32 -4.46
N ASN A 383 12.05 -35.78 -4.22
CA ASN A 383 13.05 -35.90 -5.27
C ASN A 383 12.70 -37.02 -6.29
N GLN A 384 12.18 -38.15 -5.82
CA GLN A 384 11.69 -39.23 -6.69
C GLN A 384 10.47 -38.79 -7.49
N ASP A 385 9.53 -38.07 -6.87
CA ASP A 385 8.36 -37.51 -7.54
C ASP A 385 8.75 -36.55 -8.67
N LEU A 386 9.78 -35.72 -8.47
CA LEU A 386 10.33 -34.88 -9.53
C LEU A 386 10.90 -35.71 -10.68
N LEU A 387 11.63 -36.79 -10.40
CA LEU A 387 12.16 -37.67 -11.44
C LEU A 387 11.03 -38.37 -12.23
N ALA A 388 9.99 -38.84 -11.53
CA ALA A 388 8.80 -39.40 -12.15
C ALA A 388 8.05 -38.37 -13.00
N HIS A 389 7.96 -37.13 -12.52
CA HIS A 389 7.40 -36.00 -13.26
C HIS A 389 8.20 -35.72 -14.53
N LYS A 390 9.54 -35.72 -14.45
CA LYS A 390 10.42 -35.56 -15.62
C LYS A 390 10.15 -36.61 -16.69
N ALA A 391 10.05 -37.87 -16.28
CA ALA A 391 9.75 -38.97 -17.19
C ALA A 391 8.36 -38.83 -17.82
N ARG A 392 7.35 -38.38 -17.06
CA ARG A 392 6.01 -38.07 -17.60
C ARG A 392 6.05 -36.94 -18.62
N GLN A 393 6.70 -35.83 -18.29
CA GLN A 393 6.83 -34.68 -19.18
C GLN A 393 7.56 -35.04 -20.49
N GLN A 394 8.57 -35.92 -20.42
CA GLN A 394 9.25 -36.41 -21.61
C GLN A 394 8.31 -37.22 -22.53
N ARG A 395 7.43 -38.06 -21.96
CA ARG A 395 6.38 -38.75 -22.74
C ARG A 395 5.37 -37.78 -23.35
N GLU A 396 4.98 -36.74 -22.61
CA GLU A 396 4.11 -35.67 -23.14
C GLU A 396 4.80 -34.96 -24.32
N ARG A 397 6.08 -34.60 -24.18
CA ARG A 397 6.89 -34.01 -25.25
C ARG A 397 6.93 -34.89 -26.51
N GLU A 398 7.17 -36.19 -26.34
CA GLU A 398 7.19 -37.14 -27.45
C GLU A 398 5.81 -37.24 -28.13
N ALA A 399 4.73 -37.24 -27.34
CA ALA A 399 3.36 -37.29 -27.87
C ALA A 399 2.96 -36.00 -28.63
N TRP A 400 3.40 -34.83 -28.16
CA TRP A 400 3.13 -33.54 -28.83
C TRP A 400 4.03 -33.29 -30.04
N GLY A 401 5.21 -33.91 -30.10
CA GLY A 401 6.15 -33.77 -31.22
C GLY A 401 6.54 -32.31 -31.47
N GLU A 402 6.32 -31.83 -32.69
CA GLU A 402 6.63 -30.44 -33.10
C GLU A 402 5.76 -29.38 -32.39
N GLY A 403 4.60 -29.78 -31.84
CA GLY A 403 3.73 -28.89 -31.08
C GLY A 403 4.23 -28.57 -29.67
N TRP A 404 5.27 -29.27 -29.20
CA TRP A 404 5.82 -29.06 -27.86
C TRP A 404 6.58 -27.74 -27.74
N GLN A 405 6.25 -26.96 -26.72
CA GLN A 405 6.95 -25.72 -26.39
C GLN A 405 8.06 -26.00 -25.35
N ASP A 406 9.32 -25.97 -25.78
CA ASP A 406 10.47 -26.26 -24.89
C ASP A 406 10.84 -25.05 -24.01
N THR A 407 10.09 -24.86 -22.93
CA THR A 407 10.29 -23.74 -22.00
C THR A 407 11.33 -24.01 -20.91
N GLY A 408 11.86 -25.24 -20.82
CA GLY A 408 12.81 -25.68 -19.79
C GLY A 408 12.25 -25.75 -18.36
N ARG A 409 10.94 -25.53 -18.17
CA ARG A 409 10.30 -25.54 -16.85
C ARG A 409 10.00 -26.96 -16.37
N ILE A 410 10.10 -27.15 -15.06
CA ILE A 410 9.63 -28.37 -14.40
C ILE A 410 8.12 -28.49 -14.58
N PHE A 411 7.38 -27.40 -14.30
CA PHE A 411 5.93 -27.39 -14.38
C PHE A 411 5.45 -26.56 -15.57
N THR A 412 4.80 -27.22 -16.52
CA THR A 412 4.28 -26.65 -17.78
C THR A 412 2.79 -26.93 -17.94
N GLN A 413 2.12 -26.38 -18.95
CA GLN A 413 0.88 -26.96 -19.49
C GLN A 413 1.20 -28.26 -20.25
N GLU A 414 0.16 -28.96 -20.71
CA GLU A 414 0.29 -30.25 -21.42
C GLU A 414 1.11 -30.13 -22.71
N ASP A 415 1.10 -28.96 -23.36
CA ASP A 415 1.84 -28.64 -24.58
C ASP A 415 3.26 -28.11 -24.32
N GLY A 416 3.74 -28.10 -23.06
CA GLY A 416 5.05 -27.56 -22.68
C GLY A 416 5.09 -26.06 -22.41
N SER A 417 4.00 -25.33 -22.71
CA SER A 417 3.93 -23.88 -22.49
C SER A 417 3.93 -23.52 -21.00
N LEU A 418 4.22 -22.25 -20.71
CA LEU A 418 4.29 -21.76 -19.33
C LEU A 418 2.94 -21.86 -18.60
N LEU A 419 2.99 -22.26 -17.33
CA LEU A 419 1.82 -22.14 -16.46
C LEU A 419 1.48 -20.67 -16.22
N HIS A 420 0.19 -20.33 -16.30
CA HIS A 420 -0.31 -19.03 -15.85
C HIS A 420 -0.51 -19.06 -14.32
N PRO A 421 0.23 -18.27 -13.52
CA PRO A 421 0.16 -18.34 -12.05
C PRO A 421 -1.25 -18.16 -11.48
N GLY A 422 -2.06 -17.29 -12.09
CA GLY A 422 -3.47 -17.13 -11.71
C GLY A 422 -4.28 -18.42 -11.88
N LYS A 423 -4.11 -19.14 -12.99
CA LYS A 423 -4.85 -20.39 -13.27
C LYS A 423 -4.44 -21.50 -12.29
N VAL A 424 -3.18 -21.50 -11.86
CA VAL A 424 -2.68 -22.42 -10.82
C VAL A 424 -3.37 -22.14 -9.48
N SER A 425 -3.60 -20.87 -9.13
CA SER A 425 -4.38 -20.52 -7.93
C SER A 425 -5.83 -20.98 -8.05
N ASP A 426 -6.46 -20.74 -9.21
CA ASP A 426 -7.85 -21.15 -9.46
C ASP A 426 -8.02 -22.67 -9.47
N LEU A 427 -7.04 -23.41 -10.00
CA LEU A 427 -7.02 -24.88 -9.94
C LEU A 427 -6.89 -25.36 -8.50
N PHE A 428 -5.96 -24.79 -7.73
CA PHE A 428 -5.81 -25.15 -6.32
C PHE A 428 -7.11 -24.95 -5.53
N GLU A 429 -7.78 -23.79 -5.68
CA GLU A 429 -9.04 -23.52 -4.98
C GLU A 429 -10.14 -24.54 -5.34
N ARG A 430 -10.23 -24.95 -6.61
CA ARG A 430 -11.16 -26.02 -7.04
C ARG A 430 -10.81 -27.38 -6.46
N LEU A 431 -9.53 -27.72 -6.37
CA LEU A 431 -9.08 -28.99 -5.78
C LEU A 431 -9.38 -29.03 -4.28
N VAL A 432 -9.17 -27.91 -3.56
CA VAL A 432 -9.55 -27.78 -2.14
C VAL A 432 -11.05 -28.00 -1.93
N GLU A 433 -11.89 -27.36 -2.74
CA GLU A 433 -13.34 -27.53 -2.67
C GLU A 433 -13.75 -28.98 -2.98
N SER A 434 -13.14 -29.60 -3.99
CA SER A 434 -13.42 -30.99 -4.39
C SER A 434 -12.97 -32.01 -3.34
N ALA A 435 -11.91 -31.72 -2.58
CA ALA A 435 -11.45 -32.52 -1.44
C ALA A 435 -12.33 -32.36 -0.20
N GLY A 436 -13.31 -31.44 -0.20
CA GLY A 436 -14.16 -31.16 0.97
C GLY A 436 -13.42 -30.47 2.13
N LEU A 437 -12.24 -29.92 1.86
CA LEU A 437 -11.38 -29.30 2.88
C LEU A 437 -11.78 -27.85 3.17
N PRO A 438 -11.51 -27.35 4.39
CA PRO A 438 -11.78 -25.96 4.71
C PRO A 438 -10.90 -25.03 3.85
N PRO A 439 -11.44 -23.90 3.38
CA PRO A 439 -10.83 -23.16 2.27
C PRO A 439 -9.63 -22.32 2.70
N ILE A 440 -8.48 -22.56 2.07
CA ILE A 440 -7.26 -21.73 2.14
C ILE A 440 -6.87 -21.24 0.74
N ARG A 441 -6.04 -20.20 0.64
CA ARG A 441 -5.48 -19.75 -0.66
C ARG A 441 -4.22 -20.54 -0.97
N LEU A 442 -3.81 -20.59 -2.23
CA LEU A 442 -2.53 -21.19 -2.62
C LEU A 442 -1.34 -20.59 -1.85
N HIS A 443 -1.36 -19.28 -1.58
CA HIS A 443 -0.31 -18.65 -0.78
C HIS A 443 -0.33 -19.09 0.68
N ASP A 444 -1.48 -19.50 1.20
CA ASP A 444 -1.59 -19.95 2.59
C ASP A 444 -0.93 -21.32 2.81
N LEU A 445 -0.71 -22.13 1.76
CA LEU A 445 0.15 -23.33 1.85
C LEU A 445 1.59 -22.99 2.27
N ARG A 446 2.07 -21.78 1.99
CA ARG A 446 3.37 -21.33 2.50
C ARG A 446 3.35 -21.16 4.02
N HIS A 447 2.21 -20.74 4.57
CA HIS A 447 2.02 -20.70 6.01
C HIS A 447 1.93 -22.11 6.58
N VAL A 448 1.26 -23.04 5.89
CA VAL A 448 1.27 -24.47 6.23
C VAL A 448 2.70 -25.02 6.28
N ALA A 449 3.52 -24.79 5.24
CA ALA A 449 4.90 -25.25 5.19
C ALA A 449 5.74 -24.77 6.39
N ALA A 450 5.60 -23.49 6.74
CA ALA A 450 6.28 -22.93 7.88
C ALA A 450 5.84 -23.57 9.21
N THR A 451 4.53 -23.75 9.39
CA THR A 451 3.96 -24.42 10.55
C THR A 451 4.46 -25.85 10.68
N LEU A 452 4.47 -26.62 9.59
CA LEU A 452 4.97 -27.99 9.57
C LEU A 452 6.47 -28.06 9.90
N MET A 453 7.29 -27.18 9.32
CA MET A 453 8.72 -27.11 9.63
C MET A 453 8.98 -26.76 11.10
N LEU A 454 8.26 -25.77 11.64
CA LEU A 454 8.39 -25.38 13.05
C LEU A 454 7.90 -26.49 13.99
N ALA A 455 6.79 -27.15 13.67
CA ALA A 455 6.26 -28.29 14.43
C ALA A 455 7.24 -29.48 14.41
N ALA A 456 8.00 -29.66 13.32
CA ALA A 456 9.09 -30.62 13.22
C ALA A 456 10.37 -30.18 13.96
N GLY A 457 10.37 -29.02 14.64
CA GLY A 457 11.51 -28.52 15.42
C GLY A 457 12.59 -27.83 14.60
N VAL A 458 12.32 -27.46 13.34
CA VAL A 458 13.28 -26.71 12.51
C VAL A 458 13.45 -25.30 13.05
N ASP A 459 14.70 -24.85 13.20
CA ASP A 459 15.01 -23.52 13.70
C ASP A 459 14.38 -22.42 12.83
N ILE A 460 13.87 -21.37 13.48
CA ILE A 460 13.14 -20.28 12.83
C ILE A 460 13.97 -19.56 11.75
N LYS A 461 15.30 -19.49 11.91
CA LYS A 461 16.19 -18.91 10.91
C LYS A 461 16.23 -19.78 9.65
N VAL A 462 16.34 -21.10 9.81
CA VAL A 462 16.33 -22.06 8.69
C VAL A 462 14.97 -22.04 7.98
N VAL A 463 13.86 -21.92 8.72
CA VAL A 463 12.53 -21.71 8.13
C VAL A 463 12.49 -20.40 7.35
N SER A 464 12.97 -19.30 7.92
CA SER A 464 13.03 -17.99 7.26
C SER A 464 13.85 -18.01 5.96
N GLU A 465 15.00 -18.69 5.97
CA GLU A 465 15.87 -18.89 4.81
C GLU A 465 15.19 -19.76 3.75
N THR A 466 14.58 -20.89 4.15
CA THR A 466 13.84 -21.80 3.23
C THR A 466 12.66 -21.10 2.56
N LEU A 467 11.99 -20.21 3.29
CA LEU A 467 10.93 -19.38 2.74
C LEU A 467 11.50 -18.21 1.91
N GLY A 468 12.72 -17.76 2.15
CA GLY A 468 13.30 -16.58 1.49
C GLY A 468 12.66 -15.28 1.99
N HIS A 469 12.47 -15.16 3.32
CA HIS A 469 12.14 -13.90 3.97
C HIS A 469 13.43 -13.10 4.19
N SER A 470 13.41 -11.81 3.86
CA SER A 470 14.53 -10.90 4.12
C SER A 470 14.70 -10.53 5.60
N ASP A 471 13.69 -10.82 6.44
CA ASP A 471 13.68 -10.57 7.88
C ASP A 471 12.98 -11.71 8.62
N THR A 472 13.63 -12.26 9.65
CA THR A 472 13.11 -13.36 10.47
C THR A 472 11.90 -12.94 11.32
N ARG A 473 11.74 -11.64 11.61
CA ARG A 473 10.55 -11.12 12.32
C ARG A 473 9.26 -11.37 11.54
N ILE A 474 9.32 -11.39 10.21
CA ILE A 474 8.17 -11.73 9.35
C ILE A 474 7.71 -13.16 9.65
N THR A 475 8.66 -14.09 9.80
CA THR A 475 8.37 -15.47 10.18
C THR A 475 7.76 -15.50 11.59
N ARG A 476 8.40 -14.87 12.58
CA ARG A 476 7.90 -14.89 13.97
C ARG A 476 6.49 -14.29 14.12
N ASP A 477 6.26 -13.09 13.59
CA ASP A 477 5.00 -12.35 13.74
C ASP A 477 3.80 -13.07 13.08
N ILE A 478 4.06 -13.84 12.02
CA ILE A 478 3.02 -14.58 11.29
C ILE A 478 2.68 -15.90 12.01
N TYR A 479 3.65 -16.55 12.66
CA TYR A 479 3.48 -17.92 13.18
C TYR A 479 3.26 -18.02 14.69
N GLN A 480 3.41 -16.93 15.44
CA GLN A 480 3.22 -16.93 16.90
C GLN A 480 1.84 -17.49 17.30
N SER A 481 0.75 -17.06 16.66
CA SER A 481 -0.60 -17.53 16.99
C SER A 481 -0.87 -19.00 16.62
N VAL A 482 -0.15 -19.53 15.63
CA VAL A 482 -0.27 -20.92 15.18
C VAL A 482 0.50 -21.84 16.12
N LEU A 483 1.64 -21.38 16.64
CA LEU A 483 2.40 -22.07 17.66
C LEU A 483 1.64 -22.12 18.99
N ASP A 484 0.87 -21.09 19.35
CA ASP A 484 0.04 -21.12 20.58
C ASP A 484 -0.99 -22.26 20.53
N ASP A 485 -1.60 -22.50 19.36
CA ASP A 485 -2.55 -23.61 19.15
C ASP A 485 -1.83 -24.99 19.20
N LEU A 486 -0.56 -25.07 18.74
CA LEU A 486 0.29 -26.28 18.84
C LEU A 486 0.98 -26.43 20.22
N ALA A 487 1.05 -25.35 21.00
CA ALA A 487 1.77 -25.30 22.27
C ALA A 487 1.10 -26.14 23.35
N ARG A 488 -0.18 -26.53 23.17
CA ARG A 488 -0.84 -27.44 24.10
C ARG A 488 -0.14 -28.80 24.16
N ASP A 489 0.23 -29.37 23.01
CA ASP A 489 1.00 -30.62 22.95
C ASP A 489 2.43 -30.44 23.46
N ALA A 490 3.04 -29.28 23.21
CA ALA A 490 4.35 -28.96 23.77
C ALA A 490 4.29 -28.81 25.30
N ALA A 491 3.23 -28.22 25.85
CA ALA A 491 3.00 -28.10 27.27
C ALA A 491 2.80 -29.48 27.92
N GLU A 492 2.03 -30.38 27.29
CA GLU A 492 1.90 -31.76 27.75
C GLU A 492 3.25 -32.50 27.73
N LYS A 493 4.05 -32.35 26.66
CA LYS A 493 5.40 -32.93 26.59
C LYS A 493 6.34 -32.37 27.66
N VAL A 494 6.29 -31.07 27.96
CA VAL A 494 7.06 -30.45 29.04
C VAL A 494 6.64 -30.98 30.42
N VAL A 495 5.34 -31.15 30.65
CA VAL A 495 4.83 -31.77 31.88
C VAL A 495 5.30 -33.22 31.99
N GLN A 496 5.31 -33.98 30.89
CA GLN A 496 5.81 -35.35 30.86
C GLN A 496 7.33 -35.46 31.11
N LEU A 497 8.11 -34.43 30.79
CA LEU A 497 9.55 -34.37 31.09
C LEU A 497 9.85 -34.11 32.56
N VAL A 498 8.86 -33.66 33.35
CA VAL A 498 8.99 -33.46 34.79
C VAL A 498 8.18 -34.56 35.50
N PRO A 499 8.74 -35.75 35.73
CA PRO A 499 8.06 -36.77 36.51
C PRO A 499 7.85 -36.26 37.94
N HIS A 500 6.62 -35.83 38.23
CA HIS A 500 6.20 -35.42 39.56
C HIS A 500 5.09 -36.35 40.05
N THR A 501 5.27 -36.92 41.24
CA THR A 501 4.22 -37.73 41.87
C THR A 501 3.17 -36.79 42.45
N ARG A 502 2.06 -36.55 41.75
CA ARG A 502 0.91 -35.90 42.38
C ARG A 502 0.34 -36.88 43.39
N ARG A 503 0.38 -36.52 44.68
CA ARG A 503 -0.51 -37.14 45.68
C ARG A 503 -1.94 -36.97 45.15
N PRO A 504 -2.75 -38.03 45.03
CA PRO A 504 -4.15 -37.87 44.70
C PRO A 504 -4.74 -36.92 45.75
N LEU A 505 -5.40 -35.85 45.29
CA LEU A 505 -6.21 -35.02 46.16
C LEU A 505 -7.26 -35.98 46.76
N THR A 506 -7.10 -36.30 48.04
CA THR A 506 -8.17 -36.96 48.80
C THR A 506 -9.39 -36.07 48.65
N ALA A 507 -10.44 -36.60 48.00
CA ALA A 507 -11.73 -35.95 47.95
C ALA A 507 -12.11 -35.59 49.38
N VAL A 508 -12.17 -34.30 49.68
CA VAL A 508 -12.75 -33.82 50.92
C VAL A 508 -14.19 -34.30 50.89
N ARG A 509 -14.55 -35.23 51.77
CA ARG A 509 -15.95 -35.59 51.96
C ARG A 509 -16.65 -34.34 52.47
N ASP A 510 -17.62 -33.84 51.72
CA ASP A 510 -18.51 -32.75 52.15
C ASP A 510 -19.19 -33.18 53.45
N GLY A 511 -18.71 -32.66 54.59
CA GLY A 511 -19.33 -33.00 55.88
C GLY A 511 -18.54 -32.77 57.16
N GLU A 512 -17.26 -32.41 57.15
CA GLU A 512 -16.54 -32.07 58.40
C GLU A 512 -16.13 -30.58 58.45
N PRO A 513 -16.40 -29.88 59.57
CA PRO A 513 -16.03 -28.48 59.70
C PRO A 513 -14.51 -28.33 59.74
N MET A 514 -13.97 -27.57 58.77
CA MET A 514 -12.56 -27.20 58.69
C MET A 514 -12.12 -26.50 60.00
N VAL A 515 -11.32 -27.18 60.81
CA VAL A 515 -10.50 -26.52 61.82
C VAL A 515 -9.37 -25.79 61.08
N SER A 516 -9.44 -24.46 61.09
CA SER A 516 -8.43 -23.60 60.48
C SER A 516 -7.03 -23.89 61.05
N PRO A 517 -6.03 -24.29 60.25
CA PRO A 517 -4.70 -24.52 60.76
C PRO A 517 -4.10 -23.18 61.20
N ARG A 518 -3.66 -23.10 62.47
CA ARG A 518 -2.95 -21.95 63.03
C ARG A 518 -1.78 -21.60 62.10
N ARG A 519 -1.75 -20.36 61.59
CA ARG A 519 -0.61 -19.82 60.84
C ARG A 519 0.67 -20.02 61.66
N PRO A 520 1.76 -20.55 61.08
CA PRO A 520 3.04 -20.60 61.77
C PRO A 520 3.50 -19.17 62.07
N ARG A 521 3.87 -18.90 63.32
CA ARG A 521 4.50 -17.63 63.72
C ARG A 521 5.82 -17.49 62.97
N MET A 522 5.90 -16.55 62.04
CA MET A 522 7.18 -16.13 61.46
C MET A 522 7.97 -15.37 62.52
N THR A 523 9.08 -15.96 62.96
CA THR A 523 10.09 -15.29 63.78
C THR A 523 10.86 -14.30 62.90
N PRO A 524 10.96 -13.01 63.27
CA PRO A 524 11.75 -12.05 62.50
C PRO A 524 13.25 -12.42 62.55
N PRO A 525 14.02 -12.19 61.47
CA PRO A 525 15.44 -12.52 61.42
C PRO A 525 16.25 -11.68 62.42
N ARG A 526 17.21 -12.34 63.11
CA ARG A 526 18.19 -11.72 64.02
C ARG A 526 18.98 -10.63 63.28
N LYS A 527 19.04 -9.43 63.87
CA LYS A 527 20.05 -8.41 63.52
C LYS A 527 21.43 -8.99 63.87
N SER A 528 22.32 -9.07 62.90
CA SER A 528 23.74 -9.28 63.12
C SER A 528 24.36 -7.94 63.53
N ASP A 529 24.79 -7.87 64.79
CA ASP A 529 25.67 -6.83 65.30
C ASP A 529 27.11 -7.12 64.82
N GLU A 530 27.55 -6.42 63.79
CA GLU A 530 28.98 -6.12 63.61
C GLU A 530 29.12 -4.62 63.40
N ALA A 531 29.54 -3.98 64.48
CA ALA A 531 29.84 -2.57 64.56
C ALA A 531 31.28 -2.32 64.12
N LYS A 532 31.47 -1.19 63.43
CA LYS A 532 32.63 -0.28 63.55
C LYS A 532 34.03 -0.89 63.38
N GLU A 533 34.66 -0.58 62.25
CA GLU A 533 35.99 0.06 62.23
C GLU A 533 36.31 0.54 60.81
N GLU A 534 36.28 1.86 60.60
CA GLU A 534 37.32 2.61 59.88
C GLU A 534 36.93 4.10 59.79
N ARG A 535 37.52 4.89 60.68
CA ARG A 535 37.75 6.33 60.54
C ARG A 535 39.27 6.51 60.58
N SER A 536 39.86 7.12 59.54
CA SER A 536 40.89 8.17 59.64
C SER A 536 41.64 8.33 58.31
N ALA A 537 41.36 9.43 57.60
CA ALA A 537 42.32 10.44 57.15
C ALA A 537 41.58 11.46 56.27
#